data_AF-A0A920HI55-F1
#
_entry.id   AF-A0A920HI55-F1
#
_cell.length_a   1.000
_cell.length_b   1.000
_cell.length_c   1.000
_cell.angle_alpha   90.00
_cell.angle_beta   90.00
_cell.angle_gamma   90.00
#
_symmetry.space_group_name_H-M   'P 1'
#
loop_
_entity.id
_entity.type
_entity.pdbx_description
1 polymer ?
#
loop_
_entity_poly.entity_id
_entity_poly.type
_entity_poly.pdbx_seq_one_letter_code
_entity_poly.pdbx_strand_id
1 'polypeptide(L)'
;MTNLKTLEEEFAQFDQYMETFEIMNIRESGFPDVLDYEGDGAVVISWVEMTFKNKKSGNIGTILQHIQHSFNEEGEIVREDYYFNPAQLPQ
;
A
#
# COMPACT_ATOMS: atom_id res chain seq x y z
N MET A 1 -10.45 -16.31 -8.31
CA MET A 1 -10.12 -14.92 -8.66
C MET A 1 -10.35 -14.09 -7.41
N THR A 2 -9.34 -13.35 -6.94
CA THR A 2 -9.52 -12.38 -5.87
C THR A 2 -10.39 -11.25 -6.42
N ASN A 3 -11.47 -10.89 -5.74
CA ASN A 3 -12.30 -9.77 -6.18
C ASN A 3 -11.51 -8.48 -5.96
N LEU A 4 -11.31 -7.70 -7.03
CA LEU A 4 -10.77 -6.35 -6.93
C LEU A 4 -11.80 -5.46 -6.26
N LYS A 5 -11.37 -4.65 -5.30
CA LYS A 5 -12.22 -3.64 -4.70
C LYS A 5 -12.46 -2.51 -5.70
N THR A 6 -13.64 -1.93 -5.59
CA THR A 6 -13.91 -0.62 -6.18
C THR A 6 -13.10 0.47 -5.45
N LEU A 7 -12.95 1.63 -6.09
CA LEU A 7 -12.27 2.78 -5.49
C LEU A 7 -12.92 3.20 -4.16
N GLU A 8 -14.25 3.16 -4.09
CA GLU A 8 -15.01 3.49 -2.88
C GLU A 8 -14.73 2.51 -1.73
N GLU A 9 -14.71 1.20 -2.02
CA GLU A 9 -14.37 0.17 -1.01
C GLU A 9 -12.92 0.30 -0.52
N GLU A 10 -11.99 0.70 -1.40
CA GLU A 10 -10.60 0.92 -1.03
C GLU A 10 -10.45 2.12 -0.07
N PHE A 11 -11.05 3.26 -0.40
CA PHE A 11 -11.05 4.42 0.49
C PHE A 11 -11.75 4.13 1.82
N ALA A 12 -12.86 3.41 1.81
CA ALA A 12 -13.55 3.01 3.05
C ALA A 12 -12.67 2.14 3.95
N GLN A 13 -11.83 1.26 3.38
CA GLN A 13 -10.87 0.49 4.18
C GLN A 13 -9.76 1.39 4.72
N PHE A 14 -9.21 2.30 3.92
CA PHE A 14 -8.21 3.26 4.38
C PHE A 14 -8.73 4.12 5.54
N ASP A 15 -9.98 4.60 5.44
CA ASP A 15 -10.62 5.38 6.51
C ASP A 15 -10.65 4.60 7.83
N GLN A 16 -11.01 3.31 7.81
CA GLN A 16 -10.99 2.45 9.01
C GLN A 16 -9.59 2.33 9.63
N TYR A 17 -8.54 2.19 8.80
CA TYR A 17 -7.17 2.21 9.30
C TYR A 17 -6.82 3.58 9.90
N MET A 18 -7.22 4.67 9.26
CA MET A 18 -6.93 6.03 9.72
C MET A 18 -7.74 6.44 10.95
N GLU A 19 -8.87 5.81 11.25
CA GLU A 19 -9.55 5.96 12.54
C GLU A 19 -8.71 5.40 13.69
N THR A 20 -7.98 4.30 13.44
CA THR A 20 -7.21 3.58 14.46
C THR A 20 -5.76 4.07 14.56
N PHE A 21 -5.17 4.42 13.41
CA PHE A 21 -3.75 4.70 13.27
C PHE A 21 -3.48 6.11 12.76
N GLU A 22 -2.35 6.67 13.18
CA GLU A 22 -1.74 7.87 12.61
C GLU A 22 -0.50 7.43 11.82
N ILE A 23 -0.39 7.85 10.56
CA ILE A 23 0.84 7.66 9.77
C ILE A 23 1.86 8.67 10.26
N MET A 24 2.96 8.18 10.82
CA MET A 24 4.04 9.00 11.36
C MET A 24 5.16 9.22 10.35
N ASN A 25 5.42 8.22 9.50
CA ASN A 25 6.49 8.26 8.50
C ASN A 25 6.21 7.29 7.36
N ILE A 26 6.67 7.65 6.17
CA ILE A 26 6.70 6.79 4.98
C ILE A 26 8.10 6.92 4.39
N ARG A 27 8.81 5.80 4.25
CA ARG A 27 10.18 5.75 3.75
C ARG A 27 10.30 4.68 2.68
N GLU A 28 10.81 5.06 1.51
CA GLU A 28 11.18 4.10 0.48
C GLU A 28 12.30 3.17 0.96
N SER A 29 12.19 1.89 0.63
CA SER A 29 13.18 0.86 0.94
C SER A 29 13.70 0.27 -0.37
N GLY A 30 14.86 0.75 -0.82
CA GLY A 30 15.40 0.41 -2.13
C GLY A 30 14.79 1.27 -3.25
N PHE A 31 14.99 0.83 -4.49
CA PHE A 31 14.43 1.49 -5.67
C PHE A 31 13.23 0.69 -6.18
N PRO A 32 12.16 1.37 -6.65
CA PRO A 32 11.08 0.68 -7.33
C PRO A 32 11.59 0.08 -8.64
N ASP A 33 11.11 -1.13 -8.97
CA ASP A 33 11.39 -1.79 -10.24
C ASP A 33 10.19 -1.67 -11.16
N VAL A 34 10.44 -1.38 -12.43
CA VAL A 34 9.42 -1.34 -13.48
C VAL A 34 9.47 -2.64 -14.27
N LEU A 35 8.34 -3.32 -14.34
CA LEU A 35 8.10 -4.47 -15.20
C LEU A 35 7.26 -3.99 -16.38
N ASP A 36 7.93 -3.69 -17.49
CA ASP A 36 7.29 -3.24 -18.74
C ASP A 36 6.93 -4.46 -19.60
N TYR A 37 5.64 -4.68 -19.83
CA TYR A 37 5.13 -5.77 -20.64
C TYR A 37 4.71 -5.23 -22.00
N GLU A 38 5.22 -5.79 -23.09
CA GLU A 38 4.89 -5.33 -24.44
C GLU A 38 3.35 -5.31 -24.66
N GLY A 39 2.77 -4.11 -24.73
CA GLY A 39 1.37 -3.88 -25.12
C GLY A 39 0.31 -4.10 -24.04
N ASP A 40 0.69 -4.30 -22.77
CA ASP A 40 -0.26 -4.54 -21.66
C ASP A 40 -0.01 -3.61 -20.46
N GLY A 41 0.63 -2.46 -20.73
CA GLY A 41 1.03 -1.49 -19.72
C GLY A 41 2.24 -1.93 -18.89
N ALA A 42 2.41 -1.31 -17.72
CA ALA A 42 3.56 -1.56 -16.86
C ALA A 42 3.13 -1.85 -15.42
N VAL A 43 3.91 -2.65 -14.71
CA VAL A 43 3.75 -2.84 -13.27
C VAL A 43 4.96 -2.26 -12.55
N VAL A 44 4.73 -1.33 -11.64
CA VAL A 44 5.78 -0.82 -10.74
C VAL A 44 5.67 -1.56 -9.42
N ILE A 45 6.74 -2.22 -9.01
CA ILE A 45 6.87 -2.83 -7.68
C ILE A 45 7.72 -1.95 -6.79
N SER A 46 7.29 -1.71 -5.57
CA SER A 46 8.01 -0.90 -4.58
C SER A 46 7.98 -1.52 -3.20
N TRP A 47 8.95 -1.15 -2.38
CA TRP A 47 8.99 -1.51 -0.96
C TRP A 47 9.02 -0.25 -0.11
N VAL A 48 8.12 -0.17 0.86
CA VAL A 48 7.91 1.02 1.68
C VAL A 48 7.86 0.63 3.15
N GLU A 49 8.66 1.30 3.96
CA GLU A 49 8.53 1.26 5.42
C GLU A 49 7.55 2.33 5.86
N MET A 50 6.45 1.92 6.50
CA MET A 50 5.46 2.82 7.06
C MET A 50 5.45 2.71 8.58
N THR A 51 5.69 3.84 9.25
CA THR A 51 5.61 3.94 10.69
C THR A 51 4.22 4.42 11.08
N PHE A 52 3.53 3.64 11.90
CA PHE A 52 2.21 3.95 12.43
C PHE A 52 2.28 4.18 13.93
N LYS A 53 1.40 5.04 14.43
CA LYS A 53 1.07 5.15 15.84
C LYS A 53 -0.38 4.72 16.04
N ASN A 54 -0.63 3.78 16.93
CA ASN A 54 -1.98 3.46 17.37
C ASN A 54 -2.52 4.61 18.22
N LYS A 55 -3.63 5.21 17.80
CA LYS A 55 -4.20 6.42 18.43
C LYS A 55 -4.70 6.15 19.85
N LYS A 56 -5.13 4.92 20.15
CA LYS A 56 -5.68 4.54 21.46
C LYS A 56 -4.59 4.19 22.47
N SER A 57 -3.66 3.32 22.09
CA SER A 57 -2.59 2.87 23.00
C SER A 57 -1.39 3.81 23.02
N GLY A 58 -1.19 4.60 21.96
CA GLY A 58 0.00 5.42 21.74
C GLY A 58 1.21 4.63 21.25
N ASN A 59 1.09 3.31 21.08
CA ASN A 59 2.20 2.45 20.63
C ASN A 59 2.59 2.78 19.18
N ILE A 60 3.89 2.72 18.91
CA ILE A 60 4.47 3.00 17.60
C ILE A 60 5.08 1.72 17.03
N GLY A 61 4.81 1.45 15.75
CA GLY A 61 5.35 0.30 15.04
C GLY A 61 5.66 0.67 13.59
N THR A 62 6.65 0.00 13.00
CA THR A 62 6.98 0.15 11.57
C THR A 62 6.70 -1.18 10.87
N ILE A 63 5.98 -1.12 9.76
CA ILE A 63 5.74 -2.27 8.89
C ILE A 63 6.44 -2.05 7.55
N LEU A 64 6.90 -3.14 6.94
CA LEU A 64 7.38 -3.15 5.56
C LEU A 64 6.22 -3.60 4.66
N GLN A 65 5.95 -2.82 3.63
CA GLN A 65 4.96 -3.15 2.60
C GLN A 65 5.66 -3.36 1.26
N HIS A 66 5.28 -4.40 0.55
CA HIS A 66 5.52 -4.54 -0.88
C HIS A 66 4.25 -4.12 -1.61
N ILE A 67 4.36 -3.15 -2.53
CA ILE A 67 3.24 -2.57 -3.25
C ILE A 67 3.44 -2.80 -4.74
N GLN A 68 2.39 -3.21 -5.44
CA GLN A 68 2.38 -3.31 -6.89
C GLN A 68 1.33 -2.34 -7.44
N HIS A 69 1.76 -1.43 -8.32
CA HIS A 69 0.86 -0.55 -9.06
C HIS A 69 0.86 -1.00 -10.52
N SER A 70 -0.31 -1.38 -11.04
CA SER A 70 -0.50 -1.67 -12.46
C SER A 70 -0.98 -0.43 -13.18
N PHE A 71 -0.32 -0.07 -14.29
CA PHE A 71 -0.61 1.10 -15.09
C PHE A 71 -1.22 0.71 -16.44
N ASN A 72 -2.21 1.46 -16.90
CA ASN A 72 -2.66 1.40 -18.30
C ASN A 72 -1.70 2.17 -19.23
N GLU A 73 -1.95 2.11 -20.54
CA GLU A 73 -1.14 2.84 -21.55
C GLU A 73 -1.18 4.37 -21.40
N GLU A 74 -2.20 4.92 -20.71
CA GLU A 74 -2.31 6.34 -20.41
C GLU A 74 -1.49 6.75 -19.17
N GLY A 75 -0.88 5.80 -18.48
CA GLY A 75 -0.09 6.03 -17.26
C GLY A 75 -0.93 6.18 -16.00
N GLU A 76 -2.19 5.75 -16.01
CA GLU A 76 -3.08 5.73 -14.85
C GLU A 76 -2.98 4.42 -14.09
N ILE A 77 -3.07 4.48 -12.76
CA ILE A 77 -3.12 3.29 -11.91
C ILE A 77 -4.51 2.63 -12.06
N VAL A 78 -4.54 1.39 -12.56
CA VAL A 78 -5.77 0.60 -12.72
C VAL A 78 -5.94 -0.49 -11.67
N ARG A 79 -4.87 -0.78 -10.92
CA ARG A 79 -4.87 -1.75 -9.81
C ARG A 79 -3.72 -1.51 -8.85
N GLU A 80 -4.01 -1.69 -7.56
CA GLU A 80 -3.03 -1.70 -6.49
C GLU A 80 -3.11 -3.03 -5.71
N ASP A 81 -1.96 -3.64 -5.44
CA ASP A 81 -1.85 -4.80 -4.56
C ASP A 81 -0.87 -4.52 -3.42
N TYR A 82 -1.31 -4.77 -2.19
CA TYR A 82 -0.55 -4.53 -0.98
C TYR A 82 -0.20 -5.85 -0.29
N TYR A 83 1.09 -6.05 -0.01
CA TYR A 83 1.61 -7.22 0.68
C TYR A 83 2.35 -6.79 1.94
N PHE A 84 1.77 -7.07 3.09
CA PHE A 84 2.38 -6.81 4.40
C PHE A 84 1.85 -7.79 5.44
N ASN A 85 2.44 -7.79 6.65
CA ASN A 85 1.96 -8.58 7.78
C ASN A 85 1.12 -7.72 8.74
N PRO A 86 -0.21 -7.86 8.79
CA PRO A 86 -1.06 -7.05 9.66
C PRO A 86 -0.77 -7.25 11.15
N ALA A 87 -0.21 -8.40 11.56
CA ALA A 87 0.15 -8.66 12.95
C ALA A 87 1.31 -7.76 13.45
N GLN A 88 2.01 -7.06 12.55
CA GLN A 88 3.06 -6.10 12.90
C GLN A 88 2.50 -4.68 13.15
N LEU A 89 1.21 -4.44 12.91
CA LEU A 89 0.59 -3.17 13.27
C LEU A 89 0.61 -2.98 14.80
N PRO A 90 0.92 -1.76 15.28
CA PRO A 90 1.01 -1.49 16.71
C PRO A 90 -0.36 -1.68 17.40
N GLN A 91 -0.41 -2.45 18.49
CA GLN A 91 -1.65 -2.73 19.23
C GLN A 91 -2.03 -1.62 20.19
#